data_AF-A0A5C6FJD5-F1
#
_entry.id   AF-A0A5C6FJD5-F1
#
_cell.length_a   1.000
_cell.length_b   1.000
_cell.length_c   1.000
_cell.angle_alpha   90.00
_cell.angle_beta   90.00
_cell.angle_gamma   90.00
#
_symmetry.space_group_name_H-M   'P 1'
#
loop_
_entity.id
_entity.type
_entity.pdbx_description
1 polymer ?
#
loop_
_entity_poly.entity_id
_entity_poly.type
_entity_poly.pdbx_seq_one_letter_code
_entity_poly.pdbx_strand_id
1 'polypeptide(L)'
;MNMATMNMATSDQPDASKQRRTSKQRWFLRGLAVGLLLTASVNAVSYFFRSSDWSGLIGRPQSMNSAIGFPWVVWEAGNHYGGLFADYPNMGKNIVFAMLVGAAIGAIAVWQSDFLDGAIHEVEVQDVDGSSSADAVPRKPAPVQFSLRGLMITTTIAAIASTVVSRLAVHPMTLVAIYALGPVALVGLAMVPHRWNWQRRVVLLVPITLGLIGVAMAVGHALAMEFDQVLMGIFLSWTPQSAVAASGLTTLLLWTASRRQIDHPIMPGDAI
;
A
#
# COMPACT_ATOMS: atom_id res chain seq x y z
N MET A 1 -41.52 4.44 60.87
CA MET A 1 -42.17 3.83 59.70
C MET A 1 -41.60 4.56 58.49
N ASN A 2 -40.64 3.93 57.82
CA ASN A 2 -39.66 4.59 56.95
C ASN A 2 -40.23 4.80 55.55
N MET A 3 -40.28 6.06 55.11
CA MET A 3 -40.55 6.43 53.71
C MET A 3 -39.27 6.24 52.89
N ALA A 4 -39.38 5.38 51.89
CA ALA A 4 -38.33 5.04 50.95
C ALA A 4 -37.98 6.23 50.05
N THR A 5 -36.75 6.72 50.19
CA THR A 5 -36.07 7.57 49.20
C THR A 5 -35.71 6.71 47.99
N MET A 6 -36.52 6.79 46.94
CA MET A 6 -36.29 6.18 45.64
C MET A 6 -35.26 7.03 44.89
N ASN A 7 -33.98 6.67 45.01
CA ASN A 7 -32.89 7.26 44.23
C ASN A 7 -33.03 6.83 42.77
N MET A 8 -33.58 7.73 41.96
CA MET A 8 -33.59 7.63 40.51
C MET A 8 -32.19 7.96 40.01
N ALA A 9 -31.31 6.96 39.99
CA ALA A 9 -30.01 7.05 39.34
C ALA A 9 -30.24 7.00 37.83
N THR A 10 -30.44 8.17 37.22
CA THR A 10 -30.25 8.35 35.78
C THR A 10 -28.80 8.01 35.48
N SER A 11 -28.58 6.81 34.94
CA SER A 11 -27.32 6.44 34.34
C SER A 11 -27.08 7.37 33.15
N ASP A 12 -26.29 8.41 33.36
CA ASP A 12 -25.52 9.07 32.29
C ASP A 12 -24.59 8.01 31.69
N GLN A 13 -25.13 7.14 30.85
CA GLN A 13 -24.33 6.44 29.86
C GLN A 13 -23.86 7.53 28.89
N PRO A 14 -22.57 7.88 28.87
CA PRO A 14 -22.08 8.82 27.87
C PRO A 14 -22.41 8.23 26.51
N ASP A 15 -23.23 8.95 25.75
CA ASP A 15 -23.63 8.64 24.38
C ASP A 15 -22.50 7.98 23.60
N ALA A 16 -22.54 6.65 23.51
CA ALA A 16 -21.63 5.85 22.69
C ALA A 16 -21.79 6.18 21.19
N SER A 17 -22.79 7.01 20.86
CA SER A 17 -23.09 7.59 19.55
C SER A 17 -22.25 8.83 19.21
N LYS A 18 -21.32 9.29 20.05
CA LYS A 18 -20.18 10.11 19.58
C LYS A 18 -19.19 9.25 18.78
N GLN A 19 -19.73 8.62 17.75
CA GLN A 19 -19.07 8.09 16.58
C GLN A 19 -17.98 9.09 16.21
N ARG A 20 -16.72 8.68 16.33
CA ARG A 20 -15.56 9.54 16.04
C ARG A 20 -15.57 9.86 14.55
N ARG A 21 -16.31 10.89 14.14
CA ARG A 21 -16.21 11.49 12.81
C ARG A 21 -14.73 11.73 12.54
N THR A 22 -14.23 11.16 11.47
CA THR A 22 -12.81 11.31 11.20
C THR A 22 -12.57 12.75 10.76
N SER A 23 -11.45 13.34 11.22
CA SER A 23 -11.18 14.75 10.92
C SER A 23 -11.04 14.96 9.41
N LYS A 24 -11.64 16.02 8.85
CA LYS A 24 -11.49 16.41 7.43
C LYS A 24 -10.02 16.43 6.96
N GLN A 25 -9.09 16.84 7.83
CA GLN A 25 -7.65 16.80 7.55
C GLN A 25 -7.15 15.39 7.21
N ARG A 26 -7.62 14.34 7.89
CA ARG A 26 -7.25 12.95 7.59
C ARG A 26 -7.76 12.52 6.23
N TRP A 27 -8.99 12.89 5.86
CA TRP A 27 -9.54 12.61 4.54
C TRP A 27 -8.77 13.31 3.43
N PHE A 28 -8.41 14.59 3.65
CA PHE A 28 -7.55 15.32 2.73
C PHE A 28 -6.20 14.61 2.53
N LEU A 29 -5.52 14.24 3.61
CA LEU A 29 -4.23 13.56 3.54
C LEU A 29 -4.31 12.19 2.86
N ARG A 30 -5.40 11.44 3.06
CA ARG A 30 -5.66 10.17 2.38
C ARG A 30 -5.85 10.39 0.88
N GLY A 31 -6.69 11.34 0.47
CA GLY A 31 -6.89 11.64 -0.94
C GLY A 31 -5.63 12.21 -1.61
N LEU A 32 -4.86 13.03 -0.90
CA LEU A 32 -3.54 13.51 -1.34
C LEU A 32 -2.60 12.33 -1.61
N ALA A 33 -2.48 11.40 -0.66
CA ALA A 33 -1.64 10.20 -0.83
C ALA A 33 -2.06 9.35 -2.02
N VAL A 34 -3.37 9.16 -2.23
CA VAL A 34 -3.91 8.44 -3.40
C VAL A 34 -3.53 9.16 -4.70
N GLY A 35 -3.71 10.47 -4.79
CA GLY A 35 -3.37 11.22 -6.01
C GLY A 35 -1.86 11.25 -6.30
N LEU A 36 -1.03 11.34 -5.26
CA LEU A 36 0.42 11.20 -5.40
C LEU A 36 0.81 9.80 -5.89
N LEU A 37 0.17 8.75 -5.37
CA LEU A 37 0.40 7.38 -5.81
C LEU A 37 0.00 7.20 -7.28
N LEU A 38 -1.17 7.70 -7.68
CA LEU A 38 -1.64 7.62 -9.07
C LEU A 38 -0.72 8.36 -10.04
N THR A 39 -0.29 9.57 -9.69
CA THR A 39 0.64 10.35 -10.53
C THR A 39 2.02 9.69 -10.60
N ALA A 40 2.51 9.12 -9.50
CA ALA A 40 3.74 8.32 -9.51
C ALA A 40 3.61 7.07 -10.40
N SER A 41 2.46 6.39 -10.38
CA SER A 41 2.19 5.26 -11.27
C SER A 41 2.14 5.66 -12.73
N VAL A 42 1.50 6.78 -13.07
CA VAL A 42 1.49 7.30 -14.45
C VAL A 42 2.92 7.71 -14.87
N ASN A 43 3.69 8.33 -13.98
CA ASN A 43 5.10 8.66 -14.22
C ASN A 43 5.93 7.40 -14.48
N ALA A 44 5.76 6.34 -13.69
CA ALA A 44 6.37 5.04 -13.94
C ALA A 44 5.95 4.47 -15.30
N VAL A 45 4.64 4.40 -15.56
CA VAL A 45 4.10 3.85 -16.82
C VAL A 45 4.59 4.62 -18.04
N SER A 46 4.84 5.93 -17.91
CA SER A 46 5.36 6.77 -18.99
C SER A 46 6.67 6.24 -19.59
N TYR A 47 7.48 5.51 -18.83
CA TYR A 47 8.70 4.89 -19.34
C TYR A 47 8.40 3.91 -20.48
N PHE A 48 7.36 3.09 -20.35
CA PHE A 48 7.00 2.10 -21.36
C PHE A 48 6.48 2.74 -22.65
N PHE A 49 5.93 3.96 -22.58
CA PHE A 49 5.46 4.69 -23.74
C PHE A 49 6.54 5.58 -24.39
N ARG A 50 7.50 6.06 -23.59
CA ARG A 50 8.58 6.95 -24.06
C ARG A 50 9.84 6.21 -24.49
N SER A 51 10.08 5.01 -23.95
CA SER A 51 11.28 4.23 -24.23
C SER A 51 11.03 3.25 -25.38
N SER A 52 11.96 3.18 -26.33
CA SER A 52 11.87 2.26 -27.48
C SER A 52 12.31 0.83 -27.15
N ASP A 53 13.07 0.64 -26.06
CA ASP A 53 13.55 -0.66 -25.60
C ASP A 53 13.57 -0.73 -24.07
N TRP A 54 13.21 -1.90 -23.52
CA TRP A 54 13.18 -2.17 -22.09
C TRP A 54 14.21 -3.24 -21.68
N SER A 55 14.99 -3.76 -22.63
CA SER A 55 16.05 -4.74 -22.40
C SER A 55 17.15 -4.24 -21.45
N GLY A 56 17.32 -2.91 -21.36
CA GLY A 56 18.17 -2.26 -20.35
C GLY A 56 17.75 -2.58 -18.90
N LEU A 57 16.46 -2.81 -18.63
CA LEU A 57 15.97 -3.17 -17.29
C LEU A 57 16.40 -4.57 -16.84
N ILE A 58 16.90 -5.41 -17.76
CA ILE A 58 17.31 -6.79 -17.51
C ILE A 58 18.79 -7.04 -17.87
N GLY A 59 19.61 -5.97 -17.95
CA GLY A 59 21.05 -6.08 -18.13
C GLY A 59 21.52 -6.26 -19.58
N ARG A 60 20.70 -5.86 -20.55
CA ARG A 60 21.10 -5.81 -21.97
C ARG A 60 20.93 -4.40 -22.52
N PRO A 61 21.78 -3.42 -22.17
CA PRO A 61 21.64 -2.07 -22.69
C PRO A 61 21.98 -2.05 -24.19
N GLN A 62 20.97 -2.22 -25.05
CA GLN A 62 21.13 -2.16 -26.51
C GLN A 62 20.78 -0.80 -27.12
N SER A 63 20.02 0.03 -26.39
CA SER A 63 19.65 1.37 -26.87
C SER A 63 19.80 2.43 -25.78
N MET A 64 20.19 3.65 -26.18
CA MET A 64 20.17 4.83 -25.31
C MET A 64 18.84 5.58 -25.39
N ASN A 65 17.80 4.97 -25.95
CA ASN A 65 16.48 5.59 -26.15
C ASN A 65 15.51 5.19 -25.04
N SER A 66 15.90 5.45 -23.80
CA SER A 66 15.07 5.25 -22.62
C SER A 66 14.77 6.58 -21.97
N ALA A 67 13.51 6.84 -21.64
CA ALA A 67 13.13 8.09 -20.98
C ALA A 67 11.97 7.87 -20.02
N ILE A 68 11.95 8.61 -18.91
CA ILE A 68 10.88 8.59 -17.92
C ILE A 68 10.50 10.03 -17.54
N GLY A 69 9.20 10.23 -17.32
CA GLY A 69 8.69 11.49 -16.81
C GLY A 69 7.26 11.76 -17.26
N PHE A 70 6.40 12.14 -16.32
CA PHE A 70 5.07 12.62 -16.61
C PHE A 70 4.65 13.81 -15.72
N PRO A 71 4.12 14.89 -16.30
CA PRO A 71 3.92 15.08 -17.75
C PRO A 71 5.21 15.50 -18.49
N TRP A 72 6.21 16.03 -17.78
CA TRP A 72 7.50 16.40 -18.37
C TRP A 72 8.55 15.30 -18.20
N VAL A 73 9.47 15.17 -19.15
CA VAL A 73 10.59 14.22 -19.09
C VAL A 73 11.56 14.67 -17.99
N VAL A 74 11.91 13.75 -17.10
CA VAL A 74 12.81 14.00 -15.96
C VAL A 74 14.15 13.31 -16.17
N TRP A 75 14.14 12.19 -16.87
CA TRP A 75 15.34 11.41 -17.11
C TRP A 75 15.28 10.79 -18.50
N GLU A 76 16.43 10.77 -19.18
CA GLU A 76 16.64 10.28 -20.52
C GLU A 76 18.05 9.67 -20.59
N ALA A 77 18.15 8.45 -21.09
CA ALA A 77 19.42 7.76 -21.23
C ALA A 77 20.33 8.49 -22.24
N GLY A 78 21.62 8.58 -21.93
CA GLY A 78 22.60 9.31 -22.76
C GLY A 78 22.52 10.84 -22.65
N ASN A 79 21.54 11.39 -21.93
CA ASN A 79 21.48 12.82 -21.63
C ASN A 79 22.19 13.10 -20.31
N HIS A 80 23.21 13.96 -20.35
CA HIS A 80 24.02 14.26 -19.18
C HIS A 80 23.52 15.45 -18.36
N TYR A 81 22.45 16.15 -18.75
CA TYR A 81 21.85 17.29 -18.01
C TYR A 81 22.86 18.26 -17.35
N GLY A 82 23.99 18.54 -18.01
CA GLY A 82 25.06 19.37 -17.45
C GLY A 82 25.90 18.72 -16.33
N GLY A 83 26.02 17.39 -16.32
CA GLY A 83 26.66 16.59 -15.26
C GLY A 83 25.70 16.07 -14.19
N LEU A 84 24.39 16.28 -14.37
CA LEU A 84 23.35 15.88 -13.43
C LEU A 84 22.67 14.59 -13.88
N PHE A 85 22.26 13.77 -12.91
CA PHE A 85 21.58 12.50 -13.20
C PHE A 85 20.16 12.69 -13.78
N ALA A 86 19.53 13.85 -13.57
CA ALA A 86 18.16 14.12 -14.01
C ALA A 86 17.94 15.62 -14.31
N ASP A 87 16.91 15.93 -15.10
CA ASP A 87 16.41 17.29 -15.31
C ASP A 87 15.66 17.77 -14.07
N TYR A 88 16.39 18.35 -13.10
CA TYR A 88 15.80 18.89 -11.87
C TYR A 88 14.69 19.92 -12.09
N PRO A 89 14.80 20.87 -13.05
CA PRO A 89 13.70 21.76 -13.39
C PRO A 89 12.41 21.01 -13.76
N ASN A 90 12.48 20.02 -14.63
CA ASN A 90 11.30 19.23 -15.01
C ASN A 90 10.83 18.30 -13.87
N MET A 91 11.76 17.77 -13.07
CA MET A 91 11.42 17.04 -11.84
C MET A 91 10.58 17.91 -10.89
N GLY A 92 10.99 19.17 -10.68
CA GLY A 92 10.25 20.13 -9.86
C GLY A 92 8.84 20.40 -10.40
N LYS A 93 8.70 20.57 -11.72
CA LYS A 93 7.38 20.73 -12.36
C LYS A 93 6.50 19.49 -12.17
N ASN A 94 7.05 18.28 -12.32
CA ASN A 94 6.32 17.03 -12.09
C ASN A 94 5.88 16.90 -10.62
N ILE A 95 6.73 17.28 -9.65
CA ILE A 95 6.38 17.28 -8.23
C ILE A 95 5.22 18.25 -7.97
N VAL A 96 5.28 19.48 -8.49
CA VAL A 96 4.19 20.46 -8.35
C VAL A 96 2.90 19.94 -8.98
N PHE A 97 2.99 19.37 -10.19
CA PHE A 97 1.84 18.76 -10.84
C PHE A 97 1.22 17.63 -10.01
N ALA A 98 2.05 16.72 -9.49
CA ALA A 98 1.61 15.63 -8.62
C ALA A 98 0.93 16.15 -7.35
N MET A 99 1.48 17.20 -6.73
CA MET A 99 0.89 17.87 -5.57
C MET A 99 -0.47 18.50 -5.89
N LEU A 100 -0.63 19.13 -7.06
CA LEU A 100 -1.90 19.71 -7.48
C LEU A 100 -2.97 18.63 -7.72
N VAL A 101 -2.63 17.55 -8.43
CA VAL A 101 -3.54 16.42 -8.64
C VAL A 101 -3.91 15.76 -7.31
N GLY A 102 -2.93 15.53 -6.44
CA GLY A 102 -3.16 15.00 -5.11
C GLY A 102 -4.06 15.91 -4.25
N ALA A 103 -3.83 17.22 -4.26
CA ALA A 103 -4.66 18.17 -3.53
C ALA A 103 -6.10 18.20 -4.07
N ALA A 104 -6.29 18.10 -5.39
CA ALA A 104 -7.62 18.01 -6.01
C ALA A 104 -8.36 16.74 -5.56
N ILE A 105 -7.71 15.58 -5.57
CA ILE A 105 -8.30 14.32 -5.07
C ILE A 105 -8.55 14.40 -3.56
N GLY A 106 -7.64 15.00 -2.79
CA GLY A 106 -7.82 15.29 -1.36
C GLY A 106 -9.05 16.15 -1.08
N ALA A 107 -9.27 17.20 -1.87
CA ALA A 107 -10.44 18.06 -1.74
C ALA A 107 -11.74 17.30 -2.05
N ILE A 108 -11.74 16.45 -3.09
CA ILE A 108 -12.87 15.57 -3.43
C ILE A 108 -13.15 14.60 -2.26
N ALA A 109 -12.11 14.00 -1.67
CA ALA A 109 -12.26 13.10 -0.53
C ALA A 109 -12.84 13.81 0.72
N VAL A 110 -12.49 15.07 0.95
CA VAL A 110 -13.10 15.87 2.03
C VAL A 110 -14.55 16.21 1.70
N TRP A 111 -14.86 16.56 0.45
CA TRP A 111 -16.22 16.85 0.03
C TRP A 111 -17.14 15.62 0.18
N GLN A 112 -16.59 14.42 -0.05
CA GLN A 112 -17.30 13.15 0.11
C GLN A 112 -17.07 12.48 1.47
N SER A 113 -16.55 13.20 2.49
CA SER A 113 -16.14 12.58 3.75
C SER A 113 -17.27 11.88 4.47
N ASP A 114 -18.51 12.38 4.38
CA ASP A 114 -19.66 11.78 5.06
C ASP A 114 -20.03 10.42 4.46
N PHE A 115 -20.00 10.30 3.12
CA PHE A 115 -20.19 9.03 2.42
C PHE A 115 -19.07 8.04 2.74
N LEU A 116 -17.82 8.52 2.71
CA LEU A 116 -16.65 7.69 2.96
C LEU A 116 -16.56 7.23 4.43
N ASP A 117 -16.94 8.08 5.40
CA ASP A 117 -17.04 7.70 6.81
C ASP A 117 -18.11 6.62 7.01
N GLY A 118 -19.26 6.74 6.34
CA GLY A 118 -20.30 5.70 6.34
C GLY A 118 -19.78 4.37 5.81
N ALA A 119 -19.15 4.39 4.64
CA ALA A 119 -18.62 3.17 4.02
C ALA A 119 -17.50 2.52 4.86
N ILE A 120 -16.64 3.30 5.52
CA ILE A 120 -15.61 2.76 6.43
C ILE A 120 -16.25 2.12 7.67
N HIS A 121 -17.25 2.77 8.25
CA HIS A 121 -17.89 2.26 9.46
C HIS A 121 -18.56 0.91 9.23
N GLU A 122 -19.18 0.72 8.07
CA GLU A 122 -19.76 -0.58 7.68
C GLU A 122 -18.69 -1.68 7.58
N VAL A 123 -17.53 -1.35 6.99
CA VAL A 123 -16.40 -2.30 6.89
C VAL A 123 -15.82 -2.61 8.27
N GLU A 124 -15.69 -1.62 9.17
CA GLU A 124 -15.15 -1.81 10.51
C GLU A 124 -16.08 -2.66 11.40
N VAL A 125 -17.40 -2.42 11.35
CA VAL A 125 -18.38 -3.24 12.10
C VAL A 125 -18.39 -4.68 11.62
N GLN A 126 -18.25 -4.89 10.31
CA GLN A 126 -18.21 -6.24 9.74
C GLN A 126 -16.99 -7.06 10.21
N ASP A 127 -15.82 -6.44 10.34
CA ASP A 127 -14.62 -7.11 10.88
C ASP A 127 -14.81 -7.50 12.37
N VAL A 128 -15.58 -6.71 13.13
CA VAL A 128 -15.89 -6.99 14.54
C VAL A 128 -16.90 -8.13 14.68
N ASP A 129 -17.98 -8.14 13.88
CA ASP A 129 -19.01 -9.19 13.97
C ASP A 129 -18.55 -10.53 13.37
N GLY A 130 -17.72 -10.52 12.32
CA GLY A 130 -17.10 -11.73 11.76
C GLY A 130 -16.07 -12.39 12.69
N SER A 131 -15.64 -11.70 13.75
CA SER A 131 -14.69 -12.20 14.76
C SER A 131 -15.33 -12.47 16.13
N SER A 132 -16.63 -12.18 16.32
CA SER A 132 -17.29 -12.20 17.63
C SER A 132 -18.09 -13.47 17.96
N SER A 133 -18.05 -14.52 17.13
CA SER A 133 -18.70 -15.81 17.44
C SER A 133 -17.79 -16.84 18.14
N ALA A 134 -16.88 -16.41 19.02
CA ALA A 134 -16.24 -17.27 20.02
C ALA A 134 -15.53 -16.44 21.11
N ASP A 135 -16.21 -16.24 22.25
CA ASP A 135 -15.66 -15.85 23.55
C ASP A 135 -14.78 -14.58 23.61
N ALA A 136 -15.45 -13.44 23.83
CA ALA A 136 -14.84 -12.18 24.26
C ALA A 136 -14.32 -12.26 25.71
N VAL A 137 -13.27 -13.04 25.93
CA VAL A 137 -12.37 -12.84 27.08
C VAL A 137 -11.32 -11.82 26.64
N PRO A 138 -11.07 -10.73 27.40
CA PRO A 138 -9.98 -9.81 27.12
C PRO A 138 -8.66 -10.54 27.28
N ARG A 139 -8.17 -11.15 26.20
CA ARG A 139 -6.86 -11.81 26.18
C ARG A 139 -5.80 -10.73 26.30
N LYS A 140 -5.18 -10.64 27.48
CA LYS A 140 -3.89 -9.97 27.66
C LYS A 140 -2.99 -10.36 26.50
N PRO A 141 -2.27 -9.42 25.87
CA PRO A 141 -1.34 -9.73 24.80
C PRO A 141 -0.36 -10.77 25.34
N ALA A 142 -0.52 -12.02 24.91
CA ALA A 142 0.41 -13.07 25.27
C ALA A 142 1.80 -12.60 24.79
N PRO A 143 2.82 -12.59 25.66
CA PRO A 143 4.17 -12.26 25.23
C PRO A 143 4.49 -13.18 24.05
N VAL A 144 4.95 -12.59 22.95
CA VAL A 144 5.35 -13.33 21.75
C VAL A 144 6.58 -14.14 22.15
N GLN A 145 6.36 -15.34 22.71
CA GLN A 145 7.40 -16.29 22.98
C GLN A 145 7.82 -16.85 21.63
N PHE A 146 8.89 -16.27 21.08
CA PHE A 146 9.56 -16.80 19.91
C PHE A 146 9.99 -18.23 20.23
N SER A 147 9.27 -19.20 19.65
CA SER A 147 9.65 -20.60 19.76
C SER A 147 11.00 -20.79 19.11
N LEU A 148 11.98 -21.29 19.86
CA LEU A 148 13.32 -21.59 19.37
C LEU A 148 13.30 -22.53 18.15
N ARG A 149 12.31 -23.44 18.10
CA ARG A 149 12.02 -24.28 16.93
C ARG A 149 11.58 -23.47 15.72
N GLY A 150 10.71 -22.48 15.93
CA GLY A 150 10.27 -21.57 14.86
C GLY A 150 11.44 -20.75 14.30
N LEU A 151 12.32 -20.26 15.16
CA LEU A 151 13.54 -19.57 14.73
C LEU A 151 14.46 -20.49 13.92
N MET A 152 14.70 -21.72 14.38
CA MET A 152 15.51 -22.70 13.63
C MET A 152 14.91 -23.07 12.26
N ILE A 153 13.60 -23.28 12.20
CA ILE A 153 12.92 -23.60 10.93
C ILE A 153 13.03 -22.41 9.96
N THR A 154 12.75 -21.20 10.44
CA THR A 154 12.85 -19.99 9.62
C THR A 154 14.28 -19.71 9.15
N THR A 155 15.29 -19.88 10.02
CA THR A 155 16.69 -19.73 9.58
C THR A 155 17.12 -20.81 8.59
N THR A 156 16.64 -22.05 8.74
CA THR A 156 16.94 -23.14 7.78
C THR A 156 16.29 -22.86 6.43
N ILE A 157 15.02 -22.45 6.40
CA ILE A 157 14.32 -22.05 5.17
C ILE A 157 15.03 -20.86 4.52
N ALA A 158 15.41 -19.85 5.31
CA ALA A 158 16.15 -18.69 4.82
C ALA A 158 17.53 -19.08 4.25
N ALA A 159 18.24 -20.02 4.87
CA ALA A 159 19.53 -20.51 4.39
C ALA A 159 19.39 -21.32 3.08
N ILE A 160 18.39 -22.18 2.97
CA ILE A 160 18.08 -22.92 1.74
C ILE A 160 17.71 -21.93 0.63
N ALA A 161 16.79 -20.99 0.92
CA ALA A 161 16.40 -19.95 -0.02
C ALA A 161 17.60 -19.10 -0.45
N SER A 162 18.46 -18.67 0.48
CA SER A 162 19.68 -17.92 0.18
C SER A 162 20.64 -18.71 -0.71
N THR A 163 20.81 -20.01 -0.46
CA THR A 163 21.66 -20.88 -1.27
C THR A 163 21.09 -21.06 -2.69
N VAL A 164 19.78 -21.29 -2.81
CA VAL A 164 19.10 -21.40 -4.10
C VAL A 164 19.16 -20.07 -4.87
N VAL A 165 18.91 -18.95 -4.19
CA VAL A 165 19.03 -17.61 -4.76
C VAL A 165 20.46 -17.37 -5.21
N SER A 166 21.49 -17.70 -4.43
CA SER A 166 22.90 -17.51 -4.84
C SER A 166 23.28 -18.29 -6.11
N ARG A 167 22.64 -19.44 -6.36
CA ARG A 167 22.85 -20.27 -7.56
C ARG A 167 22.06 -19.75 -8.76
N LEU A 168 20.91 -19.11 -8.55
CA LEU A 168 20.02 -18.55 -9.58
C LEU A 168 20.23 -17.04 -9.80
N ALA A 169 21.03 -16.37 -8.96
CA ALA A 169 21.19 -14.92 -8.90
C ALA A 169 21.87 -14.32 -10.13
N VAL A 170 22.50 -15.13 -11.00
CA VAL A 170 23.21 -14.63 -12.19
C VAL A 170 22.35 -14.74 -13.45
N HIS A 171 21.04 -14.88 -13.31
CA HIS A 171 20.13 -14.90 -14.46
C HIS A 171 19.25 -13.65 -14.52
N PRO A 172 19.10 -13.01 -15.70
CA PRO A 172 18.23 -11.85 -15.89
C PRO A 172 16.75 -12.17 -15.58
N MET A 173 16.36 -13.44 -15.72
CA MET A 173 15.02 -13.92 -15.35
C MET A 173 14.71 -13.72 -13.86
N THR A 174 15.73 -13.70 -13.00
CA THR A 174 15.56 -13.44 -11.56
C THR A 174 15.10 -11.99 -11.32
N LEU A 175 15.64 -11.01 -12.06
CA LEU A 175 15.15 -9.62 -12.00
C LEU A 175 13.72 -9.51 -12.51
N VAL A 176 13.42 -10.15 -13.63
CA VAL A 176 12.05 -10.19 -14.18
C VAL A 176 11.07 -10.75 -13.16
N ALA A 177 11.44 -11.84 -12.49
CA ALA A 177 10.62 -12.43 -11.44
C ALA A 177 10.42 -11.46 -10.26
N ILE A 178 11.46 -10.76 -9.80
CA ILE A 178 11.35 -9.79 -8.71
C ILE A 178 10.46 -8.59 -9.12
N TYR A 179 10.60 -8.10 -10.35
CA TYR A 179 9.80 -6.98 -10.86
C TYR A 179 8.33 -7.35 -11.03
N ALA A 180 8.03 -8.56 -11.53
CA ALA A 180 6.67 -9.01 -11.78
C ALA A 180 5.97 -9.53 -10.52
N LEU A 181 6.66 -10.32 -9.69
CA LEU A 181 6.04 -11.01 -8.56
C LEU A 181 6.22 -10.30 -7.23
N GLY A 182 7.20 -9.40 -7.09
CA GLY A 182 7.51 -8.73 -5.82
C GLY A 182 6.28 -8.09 -5.17
N PRO A 183 5.59 -7.15 -5.82
CA PRO A 183 4.43 -6.46 -5.27
C PRO A 183 3.25 -7.40 -5.04
N VAL A 184 2.99 -8.33 -5.97
CA VAL A 184 1.91 -9.32 -5.84
C VAL A 184 2.14 -10.22 -4.63
N ALA A 185 3.36 -10.69 -4.43
CA ALA A 185 3.74 -11.49 -3.28
C ALA A 185 3.64 -10.69 -1.98
N LEU A 186 4.06 -9.42 -1.97
CA LEU A 186 3.93 -8.54 -0.81
C LEU A 186 2.46 -8.27 -0.46
N VAL A 187 1.61 -8.01 -1.45
CA VAL A 187 0.16 -7.84 -1.27
C VAL A 187 -0.46 -9.13 -0.75
N GLY A 188 -0.16 -10.27 -1.37
CA GLY A 188 -0.62 -11.58 -0.90
C GLY A 188 -0.22 -11.84 0.55
N LEU A 189 1.05 -11.61 0.88
CA LEU A 189 1.57 -11.75 2.25
C LEU A 189 0.89 -10.78 3.22
N ALA A 190 0.55 -9.57 2.79
CA ALA A 190 -0.21 -8.61 3.58
C ALA A 190 -1.67 -9.07 3.82
N MET A 191 -2.22 -9.88 2.93
CA MET A 191 -3.58 -10.43 3.04
C MET A 191 -3.64 -11.74 3.83
N VAL A 192 -2.57 -12.55 3.87
CA VAL A 192 -2.53 -13.86 4.55
C VAL A 192 -2.92 -13.79 6.04
N PRO A 193 -2.32 -12.90 6.87
CA PRO A 193 -2.70 -12.83 8.28
C PRO A 193 -3.88 -11.87 8.47
N HIS A 194 -5.08 -12.29 8.05
CA HIS A 194 -6.30 -11.48 8.15
C HIS A 194 -6.59 -10.98 9.58
N ARG A 195 -6.11 -11.69 10.60
CA ARG A 195 -6.29 -11.34 12.03
C ARG A 195 -5.21 -10.43 12.62
N TRP A 196 -4.19 -10.03 11.86
CA TRP A 196 -3.12 -9.19 12.40
C TRP A 196 -3.47 -7.71 12.28
N ASN A 197 -3.21 -6.96 13.35
CA ASN A 197 -3.28 -5.50 13.35
C ASN A 197 -2.40 -4.93 12.22
N TRP A 198 -2.92 -3.94 11.50
CA TRP A 198 -2.25 -3.22 10.41
C TRP A 198 -0.79 -2.86 10.74
N GLN A 199 -0.52 -2.36 11.95
CA GLN A 199 0.84 -2.01 12.37
C GLN A 199 1.82 -3.19 12.27
N ARG A 200 1.39 -4.40 12.66
CA ARG A 200 2.23 -5.60 12.57
C ARG A 200 2.47 -6.01 11.11
N ARG A 201 1.48 -5.82 10.24
CA ARG A 201 1.62 -6.10 8.80
C ARG A 201 2.66 -5.15 8.20
N VAL A 202 2.59 -3.85 8.49
CA VAL A 202 3.59 -2.87 8.03
C VAL A 202 4.99 -3.20 8.55
N VAL A 203 5.12 -3.50 9.85
CA VAL A 203 6.41 -3.88 10.46
C VAL A 203 7.00 -5.15 9.82
N LEU A 204 6.16 -6.07 9.36
CA LEU A 204 6.61 -7.26 8.62
C LEU A 204 6.94 -6.96 7.15
N LEU A 205 6.14 -6.14 6.47
CA LEU A 205 6.30 -5.85 5.04
C LEU A 205 7.52 -4.99 4.75
N VAL A 206 7.82 -4.00 5.59
CA VAL A 206 8.96 -3.10 5.39
C VAL A 206 10.30 -3.85 5.25
N PRO A 207 10.73 -4.71 6.20
CA PRO A 207 12.00 -5.42 6.08
C PRO A 207 12.01 -6.40 4.91
N ILE A 208 10.88 -7.03 4.58
CA ILE A 208 10.79 -7.93 3.40
C ILE A 208 10.96 -7.15 2.11
N THR A 209 10.30 -5.99 2.00
CA THR A 209 10.41 -5.10 0.84
C THR A 209 11.85 -4.61 0.67
N LEU A 210 12.49 -4.16 1.75
CA LEU A 210 13.91 -3.76 1.75
C LEU A 210 14.84 -4.94 1.39
N GLY A 211 14.53 -6.15 1.88
CA GLY A 211 15.26 -7.36 1.54
C GLY A 211 15.15 -7.70 0.05
N LEU A 212 13.95 -7.63 -0.54
CA LEU A 212 13.74 -7.83 -1.97
C LEU A 212 14.48 -6.79 -2.82
N ILE A 213 14.47 -5.53 -2.40
CA ILE A 213 15.26 -4.47 -3.05
C ILE A 213 16.75 -4.85 -2.97
N GLY A 214 17.27 -5.21 -1.78
CA GLY A 214 18.66 -5.62 -1.61
C GLY A 214 19.07 -6.81 -2.48
N VAL A 215 18.21 -7.81 -2.62
CA VAL A 215 18.43 -8.95 -3.53
C VAL A 215 18.46 -8.50 -4.98
N ALA A 216 17.51 -7.64 -5.41
CA ALA A 216 17.52 -7.09 -6.76
C ALA A 216 18.81 -6.30 -7.04
N MET A 217 19.29 -5.51 -6.08
CA MET A 217 20.56 -4.79 -6.19
C MET A 217 21.75 -5.75 -6.35
N ALA A 218 21.82 -6.81 -5.55
CA ALA A 218 22.89 -7.80 -5.62
C ALA A 218 22.89 -8.55 -6.97
N VAL A 219 21.70 -8.92 -7.47
CA VAL A 219 21.52 -9.54 -8.79
C VAL A 219 21.91 -8.59 -9.91
N GLY A 220 21.46 -7.33 -9.86
CA GLY A 220 21.82 -6.31 -10.85
C GLY A 220 23.32 -6.04 -10.87
N HIS A 221 23.96 -5.97 -9.71
CA HIS A 221 25.42 -5.86 -9.62
C HIS A 221 26.14 -7.06 -10.26
N ALA A 222 25.67 -8.29 -10.00
CA ALA A 222 26.22 -9.50 -10.63
C ALA A 222 26.05 -9.53 -12.16
N LEU A 223 25.03 -8.84 -12.68
CA LEU A 223 24.78 -8.65 -14.11
C LEU A 223 25.48 -7.41 -14.69
N ALA A 224 26.35 -6.75 -13.92
CA ALA A 224 27.04 -5.51 -14.29
C ALA A 224 26.09 -4.36 -14.70
N MET A 225 24.89 -4.33 -14.11
CA MET A 225 23.93 -3.25 -14.30
C MET A 225 24.27 -2.05 -13.42
N GLU A 226 23.94 -0.86 -13.90
CA GLU A 226 24.01 0.35 -13.10
C GLU A 226 22.97 0.32 -11.96
N PHE A 227 23.36 0.81 -10.79
CA PHE A 227 22.51 0.90 -9.61
C PHE A 227 21.17 1.57 -9.91
N ASP A 228 21.20 2.68 -10.64
CA ASP A 228 20.02 3.47 -10.98
C ASP A 228 19.06 2.71 -11.90
N GLN A 229 19.56 1.86 -12.80
CA GLN A 229 18.73 1.06 -13.71
C GLN A 229 17.94 -0.01 -12.95
N VAL A 230 18.54 -0.62 -11.93
CA VAL A 230 17.86 -1.62 -11.08
C VAL A 230 16.76 -0.94 -10.26
N LEU A 231 17.07 0.19 -9.62
CA LEU A 231 16.07 0.96 -8.88
C LEU A 231 14.94 1.47 -9.78
N MET A 232 15.28 1.90 -11.00
CA MET A 232 14.29 2.27 -12.00
C MET A 232 13.41 1.07 -12.33
N GLY A 233 13.96 -0.11 -12.59
CA GLY A 233 13.17 -1.34 -12.83
C GLY A 233 12.19 -1.67 -11.70
N ILE A 234 12.63 -1.54 -10.44
CA ILE A 234 11.79 -1.70 -9.25
C ILE A 234 10.68 -0.64 -9.24
N PHE A 235 11.03 0.64 -9.39
CA PHE A 235 10.06 1.73 -9.38
C PHE A 235 9.00 1.58 -10.48
N LEU A 236 9.44 1.25 -11.70
CA LEU A 236 8.59 1.08 -12.89
C LEU A 236 7.59 -0.05 -12.73
N SER A 237 8.00 -1.16 -12.10
CA SER A 237 7.16 -2.33 -11.93
C SER A 237 6.29 -2.22 -10.67
N TRP A 238 6.86 -1.79 -9.55
CA TRP A 238 6.20 -1.86 -8.25
C TRP A 238 5.20 -0.74 -8.01
N THR A 239 5.45 0.46 -8.53
CA THR A 239 4.57 1.62 -8.29
C THR A 239 3.21 1.45 -8.96
N PRO A 240 3.11 1.08 -10.26
CA PRO A 240 1.81 0.84 -10.89
C PRO A 240 1.07 -0.35 -10.28
N GLN A 241 1.78 -1.45 -10.01
CA GLN A 241 1.17 -2.64 -9.38
C GLN A 241 0.58 -2.31 -8.00
N SER A 242 1.31 -1.53 -7.18
CA SER A 242 0.85 -1.12 -5.85
C SER A 242 -0.37 -0.19 -5.93
N ALA A 243 -0.39 0.73 -6.89
CA ALA A 243 -1.54 1.60 -7.11
C ALA A 243 -2.78 0.85 -7.57
N VAL A 244 -2.62 -0.12 -8.49
CA VAL A 244 -3.73 -0.98 -8.94
C VAL A 244 -4.24 -1.83 -7.78
N ALA A 245 -3.35 -2.45 -7.00
CA ALA A 245 -3.75 -3.26 -5.85
C ALA A 245 -4.49 -2.43 -4.79
N ALA A 246 -3.97 -1.26 -4.44
CA ALA A 246 -4.59 -0.36 -3.47
C ALA A 246 -5.96 0.12 -3.96
N SER A 247 -6.03 0.65 -5.20
CA SER A 247 -7.27 1.18 -5.78
C SER A 247 -8.32 0.09 -5.97
N GLY A 248 -7.90 -1.09 -6.44
CA GLY A 248 -8.76 -2.25 -6.63
C GLY A 248 -9.35 -2.75 -5.32
N LEU A 249 -8.53 -2.88 -4.27
CA LEU A 249 -8.99 -3.27 -2.94
C LEU A 249 -9.97 -2.24 -2.36
N THR A 250 -9.64 -0.95 -2.43
CA THR A 250 -10.54 0.11 -1.95
C THR A 250 -11.88 0.11 -2.70
N THR A 251 -11.85 0.00 -4.03
CA THR A 251 -13.07 -0.03 -4.85
C THR A 251 -13.92 -1.26 -4.54
N LEU A 252 -13.29 -2.43 -4.38
CA LEU A 252 -13.98 -3.67 -4.02
C LEU A 252 -14.70 -3.53 -2.67
N LEU A 253 -14.01 -2.99 -1.66
CA LEU A 253 -14.59 -2.78 -0.32
C LEU A 253 -15.77 -1.81 -0.37
N LEU A 254 -15.61 -0.67 -1.05
CA LEU A 254 -16.68 0.32 -1.22
C LEU A 254 -17.88 -0.24 -1.99
N TRP A 255 -17.64 -1.03 -3.03
CA TRP A 255 -18.70 -1.71 -3.76
C TRP A 255 -19.44 -2.66 -2.81
N THR A 256 -18.74 -3.54 -2.10
CA THR A 256 -19.39 -4.50 -1.19
C THR A 256 -20.21 -3.84 -0.10
N ALA A 257 -19.77 -2.68 0.41
CA ALA A 257 -20.52 -1.85 1.34
C ALA A 257 -21.81 -1.30 0.68
N SER A 258 -21.68 -0.63 -0.47
CA SER A 258 -22.82 0.00 -1.17
C SER A 258 -23.94 -0.97 -1.56
N ARG A 259 -23.62 -2.22 -1.94
CA ARG A 259 -24.64 -3.21 -2.30
C ARG A 259 -25.52 -3.60 -1.12
N ARG A 260 -24.97 -3.66 0.08
CA ARG A 260 -25.71 -4.12 1.27
C ARG A 260 -26.64 -3.05 1.82
N GLN A 261 -26.29 -1.78 1.66
CA GLN A 261 -27.17 -0.67 2.01
C GLN A 261 -28.48 -0.69 1.22
N ILE A 262 -28.45 -1.22 -0.02
CA ILE A 262 -29.65 -1.36 -0.86
C ILE A 262 -30.56 -2.50 -0.37
N ASP A 263 -29.99 -3.58 0.19
CA ASP A 263 -30.75 -4.77 0.61
C ASP A 263 -31.47 -4.57 1.97
N HIS A 264 -31.10 -3.56 2.75
CA HIS A 264 -31.79 -3.16 3.98
C HIS A 264 -32.30 -1.71 3.88
N PRO A 265 -33.34 -1.44 3.07
CA PRO A 265 -33.95 -0.12 3.07
C PRO A 265 -34.52 0.15 4.47
N ILE A 266 -34.08 1.26 5.08
CA ILE A 266 -34.63 1.76 6.34
C ILE A 266 -36.14 1.93 6.11
N MET A 267 -36.94 1.05 6.71
CA MET A 267 -38.38 1.16 6.62
C MET A 267 -38.78 2.45 7.33
N PRO A 268 -39.55 3.35 6.69
CA PRO A 268 -39.92 4.66 7.26
C PRO A 268 -40.90 4.58 8.46
N GLY A 269 -40.94 3.45 9.18
CA GLY A 269 -41.85 3.19 10.30
C GLY A 269 -41.25 3.36 11.69
N ASP A 270 -39.92 3.53 11.83
CA ASP A 270 -39.24 3.65 13.14
C ASP A 270 -38.99 5.10 13.58
N ALA A 271 -39.55 6.08 12.85
CA ALA A 271 -39.61 7.47 13.30
C ALA A 271 -40.95 7.70 14.00
N ILE A 272 -40.99 7.41 15.31
CA ILE A 272 -42.01 7.92 16.23
C ILE A 272 -41.43 9.15 16.93
#